data_AF-A0A970RMM1-F1
#
_entry.id   AF-A0A970RMM1-F1
#
_cell.length_a   1.000
_cell.length_b   1.000
_cell.length_c   1.000
_cell.angle_alpha   90.00
_cell.angle_beta   90.00
_cell.angle_gamma   90.00
#
_symmetry.space_group_name_H-M   'P 1'
#
loop_
_entity.id
_entity.type
_entity.pdbx_description
1 polymer ?
#
loop_
_entity_poly.entity_id
_entity_poly.type
_entity_poly.pdbx_seq_one_letter_code
_entity_poly.pdbx_strand_id
1 'polypeptide(L)'
;PGMYSGKWTVAWSLTIGSVPVKVELEPMGDYENWMPELIWGMGNFVRVRAKIVEPAGLTGKIRFTLKDVSREPGVCMNYPFHDREEAPDLVISEMSGSGLNITEDGQSAVTLDDVNEAEVVLQSRDFGARGKLSATATVLAGGKEIEVRAVLKRTGEHDVTLPLDENSNGIADYWEKAHNIYPCAGDCDDDGEPEGKAPGDGLSAWEEYRGFFARGKHERLDPNRKDLFIYDPDGLAEKAGFGSVTRLAVHYVEPEEGRCTGTNDRARVVNFRAGSSHLVDQHCLWIKKDALPEPDPFNWGCCEGGREIGPPRTADRYVLVYADQIRADLERTVQENRPEITNALGQRGLRPDAAWLEGQINAAVAMTTIHEACHGLGISHHYTSLLQTLPKGADVERAVMELDISPSTGQMSCVMRYTRDWGKHPRLTFKAESETLDMLRGRPWPNTLCETLDDCRGQMVISDREQGRIY
;
A
#
# COMPACT_ATOMS: atom_id res chain seq x y z
N PRO A 1 -99.96 -17.97 -16.92
CA PRO A 1 -98.49 -17.82 -16.95
C PRO A 1 -98.10 -16.34 -17.05
N GLY A 2 -97.96 -15.66 -15.91
CA GLY A 2 -97.63 -14.24 -15.86
C GLY A 2 -96.13 -14.01 -16.00
N MET A 3 -95.71 -13.25 -17.02
CA MET A 3 -94.34 -12.76 -17.16
C MET A 3 -94.15 -11.60 -16.18
N TYR A 4 -93.29 -11.78 -15.19
CA TYR A 4 -92.77 -10.68 -14.37
C TYR A 4 -91.67 -9.96 -15.16
N SER A 5 -91.93 -8.72 -15.57
CA SER A 5 -90.88 -7.81 -16.02
C SER A 5 -90.38 -7.00 -14.82
N GLY A 6 -89.21 -7.35 -14.30
CA GLY A 6 -88.53 -6.61 -13.25
C GLY A 6 -87.31 -5.87 -13.79
N LYS A 7 -87.16 -4.60 -13.42
CA LYS A 7 -85.93 -3.83 -13.66
C LYS A 7 -84.99 -4.07 -12.48
N TRP A 8 -83.80 -4.62 -12.74
CA TRP A 8 -82.76 -4.79 -11.74
C TRP A 8 -81.80 -3.62 -11.84
N THR A 9 -81.61 -2.90 -10.73
CA THR A 9 -80.60 -1.87 -10.62
C THR A 9 -79.43 -2.46 -9.84
N VAL A 10 -78.28 -2.60 -10.51
CA VAL A 10 -77.02 -2.97 -9.86
C VAL A 10 -76.30 -1.68 -9.51
N ALA A 11 -76.06 -1.45 -8.22
CA ALA A 11 -75.16 -0.42 -7.74
C ALA A 11 -73.87 -1.09 -7.28
N TRP A 12 -72.73 -0.57 -7.72
CA TRP A 12 -71.40 -1.01 -7.29
C TRP A 12 -70.61 0.22 -6.81
N SER A 13 -69.70 -0.01 -5.86
CA SER A 13 -68.73 0.97 -5.40
C SER A 13 -67.33 0.37 -5.58
N LEU A 14 -66.49 1.03 -6.38
CA LEU A 14 -65.07 0.68 -6.51
C LEU A 14 -64.30 1.43 -5.43
N THR A 15 -63.87 0.72 -4.40
CA THR A 15 -62.86 1.22 -3.46
C THR A 15 -61.51 0.89 -4.06
N ILE A 16 -60.92 1.83 -4.80
CA ILE A 16 -59.52 1.67 -5.24
C ILE A 16 -58.69 1.72 -3.95
N GLY A 17 -58.02 0.62 -3.62
CA GLY A 17 -56.98 0.63 -2.58
C GLY A 17 -55.87 1.61 -2.92
N SER A 18 -54.83 1.74 -2.09
CA SER A 18 -53.64 2.49 -2.49
C SER A 18 -53.15 1.99 -3.86
N VAL A 19 -53.07 2.87 -4.86
CA VAL A 19 -52.48 2.53 -6.16
C VAL A 19 -51.05 2.07 -5.87
N PRO A 20 -50.67 0.82 -6.20
CA PRO A 20 -49.32 0.34 -5.93
C PRO A 20 -48.37 1.16 -6.77
N VAL A 21 -47.39 1.79 -6.11
CA VAL A 21 -46.33 2.54 -6.76
C VAL A 21 -45.01 1.85 -6.46
N LYS A 22 -44.24 1.58 -7.51
CA LYS A 22 -42.91 0.97 -7.41
C LYS A 22 -41.90 1.81 -8.16
N VAL A 23 -40.78 2.07 -7.49
CA VAL A 23 -39.64 2.79 -8.05
C VAL A 23 -38.44 1.86 -7.97
N GLU A 24 -37.68 1.74 -9.06
CA GLU A 24 -36.50 0.90 -9.14
C GLU A 24 -35.24 1.75 -9.26
N LEU A 25 -34.19 1.33 -8.55
CA LEU A 25 -32.82 1.82 -8.70
C LEU A 25 -32.01 0.81 -9.50
N GLU A 26 -31.25 1.30 -10.47
CA GLU A 26 -30.42 0.49 -11.36
C GLU A 26 -29.08 1.21 -11.62
N PRO A 27 -27.97 0.67 -11.06
CA PRO A 27 -26.64 1.10 -11.46
C PRO A 27 -26.37 0.72 -12.92
N MET A 28 -25.69 1.61 -13.62
CA MET A 28 -25.53 1.57 -15.07
C MET A 28 -24.08 1.25 -15.45
N GLY A 29 -23.89 0.69 -16.65
CA GLY A 29 -22.56 0.41 -17.19
C GLY A 29 -21.82 -0.67 -16.39
N ASP A 30 -20.52 -0.48 -16.20
CA ASP A 30 -19.62 -1.45 -15.56
C ASP A 30 -19.52 -1.27 -14.04
N TYR A 31 -20.67 -1.08 -13.38
CA TYR A 31 -20.73 -0.80 -11.95
C TYR A 31 -20.04 -1.88 -11.08
N GLU A 32 -20.15 -3.16 -11.46
CA GLU A 32 -19.60 -4.27 -10.68
C GLU A 32 -18.07 -4.22 -10.59
N ASN A 33 -17.42 -3.63 -11.60
CA ASN A 33 -15.97 -3.46 -11.65
C ASN A 33 -15.55 -2.01 -11.36
N TRP A 34 -16.51 -1.11 -11.07
CA TRP A 34 -16.20 0.29 -10.84
C TRP A 34 -15.48 0.46 -9.51
N MET A 35 -14.30 1.07 -9.56
CA MET A 35 -13.55 1.52 -8.40
C MET A 35 -13.35 3.04 -8.48
N PRO A 36 -13.31 3.75 -7.34
CA PRO A 36 -13.00 5.17 -7.32
C PRO A 36 -11.58 5.45 -7.82
N GLU A 37 -11.41 6.37 -8.77
CA GLU A 37 -10.09 6.76 -9.28
C GLU A 37 -10.03 8.25 -9.57
N LEU A 38 -8.84 8.86 -9.49
CA LEU A 38 -8.60 10.25 -9.89
C LEU A 38 -7.71 10.32 -11.14
N ILE A 39 -8.33 10.22 -12.32
CA ILE A 39 -7.63 10.26 -13.61
C ILE A 39 -7.26 11.72 -13.92
N TRP A 40 -5.96 12.04 -13.94
CA TRP A 40 -5.45 13.42 -14.09
C TRP A 40 -5.98 14.39 -13.00
N GLY A 41 -6.21 13.87 -11.79
CA GLY A 41 -6.77 14.64 -10.67
C GLY A 41 -8.29 14.84 -10.74
N MET A 42 -8.97 14.27 -11.73
CA MET A 42 -10.44 14.27 -11.83
C MET A 42 -10.99 12.88 -11.52
N GLY A 43 -11.97 12.83 -10.62
CA GLY A 43 -12.72 11.63 -10.30
C GLY A 43 -13.33 10.98 -11.52
N ASN A 44 -13.17 9.66 -11.64
CA ASN A 44 -13.97 8.85 -12.53
C ASN A 44 -15.43 8.79 -12.06
N PHE A 45 -16.30 8.23 -12.91
CA PHE A 45 -17.73 8.35 -12.75
C PHE A 45 -18.44 7.00 -12.72
N VAL A 46 -19.53 6.95 -11.97
CA VAL A 46 -20.50 5.87 -12.00
C VAL A 46 -21.90 6.45 -12.12
N ARG A 47 -22.78 5.77 -12.84
CA ARG A 47 -24.13 6.24 -13.15
C ARG A 47 -25.16 5.37 -12.47
N VAL A 48 -26.18 6.01 -11.90
CA VAL A 48 -27.31 5.30 -11.30
C VAL A 48 -28.60 5.93 -11.79
N ARG A 49 -29.52 5.08 -12.25
CA ARG A 49 -30.84 5.48 -12.72
C ARG A 49 -31.90 5.09 -11.71
N ALA A 50 -32.85 5.98 -11.48
CA ALA A 50 -34.10 5.68 -10.80
C ALA A 50 -35.27 5.77 -11.78
N LYS A 51 -36.18 4.80 -11.73
CA LYS A 51 -37.34 4.71 -12.64
C LYS A 51 -38.60 4.33 -11.89
N ILE A 52 -39.68 5.06 -12.12
CA ILE A 52 -41.03 4.71 -11.68
C ILE A 52 -41.56 3.64 -12.63
N VAL A 53 -41.65 2.39 -12.16
CA VAL A 53 -41.99 1.23 -13.00
C VAL A 53 -43.47 0.85 -12.88
N GLU A 54 -44.08 1.15 -11.73
CA GLU A 54 -45.50 0.87 -11.50
C GLU A 54 -46.18 2.09 -10.87
N PRO A 55 -47.37 2.49 -11.37
CA PRO A 55 -47.94 2.12 -12.68
C PRO A 55 -47.09 2.65 -13.84
N ALA A 56 -47.13 1.93 -14.97
CA ALA A 56 -46.36 2.32 -16.16
C ALA A 56 -46.74 3.73 -16.65
N GLY A 57 -45.72 4.54 -16.95
CA GLY A 57 -45.89 5.91 -17.42
C GLY A 57 -46.21 6.93 -16.32
N LEU A 58 -46.28 6.53 -15.05
CA LEU A 58 -46.38 7.48 -13.95
C LEU A 58 -45.14 8.36 -13.87
N THR A 59 -45.35 9.64 -13.65
CA THR A 59 -44.30 10.65 -13.47
C THR A 59 -44.35 11.21 -12.06
N GLY A 60 -43.21 11.71 -11.58
CA GLY A 60 -43.14 12.44 -10.32
C GLY A 60 -41.78 13.06 -10.10
N LYS A 61 -41.60 13.65 -8.92
CA LYS A 61 -40.33 14.24 -8.49
C LYS A 61 -39.42 13.15 -7.94
N ILE A 62 -38.26 12.96 -8.56
CA ILE A 62 -37.27 11.99 -8.09
C ILE A 62 -36.18 12.74 -7.34
N ARG A 63 -35.96 12.36 -6.09
CA ARG A 63 -34.86 12.84 -5.24
C ARG A 63 -33.83 11.72 -5.09
N PHE A 64 -32.57 12.05 -5.37
CA PHE A 64 -31.41 11.24 -5.03
C PHE A 64 -30.72 11.80 -3.80
N THR A 65 -30.24 10.93 -2.92
CA THR A 65 -29.51 11.32 -1.71
C THR A 65 -28.37 10.35 -1.46
N LEU A 66 -27.16 10.89 -1.37
CA LEU A 66 -25.97 10.19 -0.89
C LEU A 66 -26.01 10.08 0.65
N LYS A 67 -25.62 8.92 1.16
CA LYS A 67 -25.58 8.56 2.57
C LYS A 67 -24.27 7.85 2.88
N ASP A 68 -23.89 7.85 4.15
CA ASP A 68 -22.70 7.13 4.65
C ASP A 68 -21.43 7.42 3.81
N VAL A 69 -21.32 8.64 3.27
CA VAL A 69 -20.21 9.04 2.41
C VAL A 69 -18.96 9.24 3.24
N SER A 70 -17.86 8.61 2.81
CA SER A 70 -16.56 8.77 3.47
C SER A 70 -16.04 10.20 3.39
N ARG A 71 -15.16 10.52 4.33
CA ARG A 71 -14.45 11.79 4.46
C ARG A 71 -13.01 11.51 4.89
N GLU A 72 -12.33 10.63 4.16
CA GLU A 72 -10.97 10.27 4.50
C GLU A 72 -10.04 11.49 4.37
N PRO A 73 -9.01 11.64 5.22
CA PRO A 73 -8.07 12.74 5.07
C PRO A 73 -7.38 12.66 3.71
N GLY A 74 -7.46 13.71 2.89
CA GLY A 74 -6.75 13.77 1.60
C GLY A 74 -7.48 13.12 0.42
N VAL A 75 -6.75 12.42 -0.44
CA VAL A 75 -7.31 11.66 -1.59
C VAL A 75 -6.78 10.22 -1.69
N CYS A 76 -5.71 9.91 -0.98
CA CYS A 76 -5.10 8.60 -0.81
C CYS A 76 -4.22 8.63 0.45
N MET A 77 -3.46 7.57 0.73
CA MET A 77 -2.75 7.40 2.00
C MET A 77 -1.62 8.40 2.28
N ASN A 78 -1.10 9.08 1.26
CA ASN A 78 0.04 9.99 1.38
C ASN A 78 -0.09 11.29 0.53
N TYR A 79 -1.32 11.69 0.18
CA TYR A 79 -1.57 12.93 -0.56
C TYR A 79 -2.90 13.59 -0.16
N PRO A 80 -2.99 14.92 -0.04
CA PRO A 80 -1.97 15.94 -0.29
C PRO A 80 -0.96 16.10 0.86
N PHE A 81 0.20 16.68 0.55
CA PHE A 81 1.29 16.91 1.51
C PHE A 81 1.00 17.97 2.58
N HIS A 82 -0.05 18.78 2.38
CA HIS A 82 -0.51 19.81 3.31
C HIS A 82 -1.97 19.58 3.67
N ASP A 83 -2.37 20.05 4.86
CA ASP A 83 -3.73 19.86 5.34
C ASP A 83 -4.74 20.55 4.43
N ARG A 84 -5.87 19.88 4.27
CA ARG A 84 -6.98 20.28 3.43
C ARG A 84 -8.25 20.11 4.25
N GLU A 85 -9.26 20.94 3.95
CA GLU A 85 -10.59 20.78 4.51
C GLU A 85 -11.20 19.43 4.13
N GLU A 86 -11.81 18.77 5.11
CA GLU A 86 -12.54 17.53 4.91
C GLU A 86 -13.79 17.79 4.08
N ALA A 87 -13.88 17.12 2.94
CA ALA A 87 -15.03 17.16 2.04
C ALA A 87 -15.56 15.73 1.82
N PRO A 88 -16.83 15.56 1.43
CA PRO A 88 -17.32 14.26 1.01
C PRO A 88 -16.49 13.69 -0.14
N ASP A 89 -16.13 12.41 -0.03
CA ASP A 89 -15.33 11.72 -1.04
C ASP A 89 -16.15 11.33 -2.27
N LEU A 90 -17.48 11.31 -2.17
CA LEU A 90 -18.41 11.12 -3.28
C LEU A 90 -19.38 12.29 -3.39
N VAL A 91 -19.62 12.73 -4.64
CA VAL A 91 -20.59 13.78 -4.94
C VAL A 91 -21.44 13.43 -6.16
N ILE A 92 -22.68 13.93 -6.19
CA ILE A 92 -23.49 14.00 -7.40
C ILE A 92 -22.91 15.12 -8.27
N SER A 93 -22.49 14.75 -9.49
CA SER A 93 -21.82 15.64 -10.43
C SER A 93 -22.81 16.45 -11.26
N GLU A 94 -22.43 17.69 -11.58
CA GLU A 94 -23.11 18.54 -12.57
C GLU A 94 -23.24 17.90 -13.95
N MET A 95 -22.43 16.88 -14.25
CA MET A 95 -22.58 16.08 -15.47
C MET A 95 -23.87 15.25 -15.53
N SER A 96 -24.63 15.18 -14.43
CA SER A 96 -25.98 14.62 -14.42
C SER A 96 -26.96 15.42 -15.30
N GLY A 97 -26.59 16.65 -15.69
CA GLY A 97 -27.31 17.48 -16.64
C GLY A 97 -28.32 18.44 -15.99
N SER A 98 -28.84 19.38 -16.79
CA SER A 98 -29.63 20.51 -16.30
C SER A 98 -31.06 20.16 -15.87
N GLY A 99 -31.47 18.90 -15.95
CA GLY A 99 -32.80 18.44 -15.50
C GLY A 99 -32.91 18.22 -13.99
N LEU A 100 -31.81 18.41 -13.26
CA LEU A 100 -31.68 18.18 -11.83
C LEU A 100 -31.25 19.48 -11.14
N ASN A 101 -31.83 19.73 -9.97
CA ASN A 101 -31.33 20.69 -9.01
C ASN A 101 -30.43 19.94 -8.01
N ILE A 102 -29.12 20.10 -8.16
CA ILE A 102 -28.10 19.49 -7.29
C ILE A 102 -27.79 20.48 -6.15
N THR A 103 -27.70 19.98 -4.92
CA THR A 103 -27.31 20.80 -3.77
C THR A 103 -25.86 21.25 -3.87
N GLU A 104 -25.50 22.39 -3.26
CA GLU A 104 -24.13 22.95 -3.32
C GLU A 104 -23.05 21.98 -2.81
N ASP A 105 -23.39 21.14 -1.82
CA ASP A 105 -22.52 20.08 -1.29
C ASP A 105 -22.45 18.81 -2.16
N GLY A 106 -23.24 18.75 -3.24
CA GLY A 106 -23.35 17.60 -4.13
C GLY A 106 -23.94 16.35 -3.48
N GLN A 107 -24.54 16.43 -2.28
CA GLN A 107 -25.03 15.26 -1.56
C GLN A 107 -26.48 14.89 -1.88
N SER A 108 -27.22 15.76 -2.56
CA SER A 108 -28.59 15.47 -3.01
C SER A 108 -28.90 16.13 -4.35
N ALA A 109 -29.81 15.51 -5.10
CA ALA A 109 -30.31 16.05 -6.36
C ALA A 109 -31.80 15.78 -6.49
N VAL A 110 -32.57 16.73 -7.05
CA VAL A 110 -34.02 16.57 -7.28
C VAL A 110 -34.37 16.98 -8.70
N THR A 111 -35.25 16.23 -9.36
CA THR A 111 -35.70 16.57 -10.73
C THR A 111 -36.49 17.89 -10.77
N LEU A 112 -36.17 18.73 -11.77
CA LEU A 112 -36.84 20.02 -11.99
C LEU A 112 -38.28 19.88 -12.48
N ASP A 113 -38.59 18.79 -13.16
CA ASP A 113 -39.91 18.42 -13.67
C ASP A 113 -40.36 17.06 -13.11
N ASP A 114 -41.65 16.75 -13.28
CA ASP A 114 -42.16 15.41 -13.02
C ASP A 114 -41.75 14.49 -14.18
N VAL A 115 -40.98 13.46 -13.86
CA VAL A 115 -40.40 12.55 -14.85
C VAL A 115 -40.68 11.10 -14.48
N ASN A 116 -40.64 10.21 -15.47
CA ASN A 116 -40.77 8.76 -15.23
C ASN A 116 -39.44 8.14 -14.77
N GLU A 117 -38.31 8.67 -15.23
CA GLU A 117 -36.97 8.24 -14.86
C GLU A 117 -36.00 9.41 -14.83
N ALA A 118 -34.93 9.27 -14.03
CA ALA A 118 -33.82 10.18 -13.98
C ALA A 118 -32.52 9.40 -13.73
N GLU A 119 -31.41 9.92 -14.23
CA GLU A 119 -30.06 9.37 -14.02
C GLU A 119 -29.21 10.42 -13.30
N VAL A 120 -28.43 9.99 -12.31
CA VAL A 120 -27.37 10.79 -11.70
C VAL A 120 -26.01 10.21 -12.03
N VAL A 121 -25.06 11.12 -12.23
CA VAL A 121 -23.64 10.81 -12.38
C VAL A 121 -22.98 11.10 -11.04
N LEU A 122 -22.37 10.09 -10.42
CA LEU A 122 -21.59 10.24 -9.22
C LEU A 122 -20.12 10.33 -9.57
N GLN A 123 -19.40 11.21 -8.90
CA GLN A 123 -17.98 11.46 -9.09
C GLN A 123 -17.20 11.19 -7.81
N SER A 124 -16.07 10.49 -7.94
CA SER A 124 -15.12 10.32 -6.85
C SER A 124 -14.26 11.55 -6.59
N ARG A 125 -13.87 11.78 -5.34
CA ARG A 125 -12.88 12.76 -4.89
C ARG A 125 -11.73 12.14 -4.10
N ASP A 126 -11.72 10.81 -3.95
CA ASP A 126 -10.73 10.01 -3.22
C ASP A 126 -10.57 8.62 -3.89
N PHE A 127 -9.37 8.04 -3.88
CA PHE A 127 -9.14 6.71 -4.45
C PHE A 127 -9.82 5.58 -3.66
N GLY A 128 -10.18 5.83 -2.40
CA GLY A 128 -11.02 4.99 -1.54
C GLY A 128 -12.42 5.55 -1.32
N ALA A 129 -12.94 6.44 -2.18
CA ALA A 129 -14.26 7.04 -1.94
C ALA A 129 -15.37 5.99 -1.81
N ARG A 130 -16.11 6.02 -0.69
CA ARG A 130 -17.23 5.10 -0.43
C ARG A 130 -18.49 5.79 0.04
N GLY A 131 -19.64 5.16 -0.17
CA GLY A 131 -20.94 5.62 0.31
C GLY A 131 -22.11 4.82 -0.24
N LYS A 132 -23.31 5.33 -0.01
CA LYS A 132 -24.57 4.72 -0.48
C LYS A 132 -25.44 5.74 -1.17
N LEU A 133 -26.02 5.39 -2.32
CA LEU A 133 -26.99 6.22 -3.03
C LEU A 133 -28.40 5.66 -2.85
N SER A 134 -29.31 6.52 -2.43
CA SER A 134 -30.73 6.23 -2.36
C SER A 134 -31.53 7.12 -3.29
N ALA A 135 -32.72 6.67 -3.69
CA ALA A 135 -33.67 7.48 -4.43
C ALA A 135 -35.07 7.35 -3.85
N THR A 136 -35.82 8.44 -3.93
CA THR A 136 -37.21 8.52 -3.49
C THR A 136 -38.01 9.29 -4.52
N ALA A 137 -39.17 8.76 -4.93
CA ALA A 137 -40.07 9.46 -5.84
C ALA A 137 -41.31 9.97 -5.08
N THR A 138 -41.62 11.25 -5.28
CA THR A 138 -42.88 11.86 -4.85
C THR A 138 -43.82 11.89 -6.05
N VAL A 139 -44.92 11.14 -5.98
CA VAL A 139 -45.87 10.95 -7.09
C VAL A 139 -47.29 11.28 -6.66
N LEU A 140 -48.13 11.68 -7.63
CA LEU A 140 -49.57 11.80 -7.43
C LEU A 140 -50.26 10.50 -7.89
N ALA A 141 -50.72 9.68 -6.94
CA ALA A 141 -51.38 8.41 -7.24
C ALA A 141 -52.68 8.28 -6.44
N GLY A 142 -53.78 7.95 -7.12
CA GLY A 142 -55.11 7.88 -6.48
C GLY A 142 -55.59 9.21 -5.88
N GLY A 143 -55.14 10.34 -6.44
CA GLY A 143 -55.50 11.68 -5.96
C GLY A 143 -54.78 12.12 -4.68
N LYS A 144 -53.76 11.38 -4.24
CA LYS A 144 -52.91 11.73 -3.09
C LYS A 144 -51.45 11.75 -3.50
N GLU A 145 -50.70 12.64 -2.87
CA GLU A 145 -49.24 12.65 -2.96
C GLU A 145 -48.69 11.50 -2.10
N ILE A 146 -47.82 10.69 -2.69
CA ILE A 146 -47.21 9.53 -2.04
C ILE A 146 -45.71 9.60 -2.28
N GLU A 147 -44.94 9.43 -1.22
CA GLU A 147 -43.48 9.32 -1.27
C GLU A 147 -43.09 7.84 -1.23
N VAL A 148 -42.31 7.41 -2.21
CA VAL A 148 -41.94 6.00 -2.41
C VAL A 148 -40.44 5.86 -2.55
N ARG A 149 -39.82 5.14 -1.61
CA ARG A 149 -38.41 4.78 -1.70
C ARG A 149 -38.20 3.79 -2.84
N ALA A 150 -37.18 4.05 -3.65
CA ALA A 150 -36.78 3.11 -4.67
C ALA A 150 -36.21 1.84 -4.06
N VAL A 151 -36.35 0.73 -4.78
CA VAL A 151 -35.71 -0.54 -4.49
C VAL A 151 -34.65 -0.84 -5.54
N LEU A 152 -33.46 -1.20 -5.12
CA LEU A 152 -32.39 -1.68 -5.98
C LEU A 152 -32.86 -2.95 -6.68
N LYS A 153 -32.94 -2.91 -8.01
CA LYS A 153 -33.51 -3.97 -8.84
C LYS A 153 -32.87 -5.36 -8.62
N ARG A 154 -31.59 -5.40 -8.23
CA ARG A 154 -30.82 -6.63 -8.06
C ARG A 154 -31.08 -7.34 -6.72
N THR A 155 -31.17 -6.59 -5.62
CA THR A 155 -31.21 -7.14 -4.25
C THR A 155 -32.56 -6.90 -3.56
N GLY A 156 -33.35 -5.93 -4.02
CA GLY A 156 -34.54 -5.45 -3.33
C GLY A 156 -34.25 -4.52 -2.16
N GLU A 157 -32.98 -4.20 -1.89
CA GLU A 157 -32.58 -3.19 -0.91
C GLU A 157 -32.96 -1.78 -1.35
N HIS A 158 -32.77 -0.77 -0.50
CA HIS A 158 -33.18 0.61 -0.81
C HIS A 158 -32.05 1.54 -1.24
N ASP A 159 -30.82 1.05 -1.22
CA ASP A 159 -29.63 1.85 -1.47
C ASP A 159 -28.69 1.09 -2.41
N VAL A 160 -27.90 1.83 -3.19
CA VAL A 160 -26.79 1.31 -4.01
C VAL A 160 -25.50 1.63 -3.27
N THR A 161 -24.73 0.61 -2.86
CA THR A 161 -23.39 0.80 -2.29
C THR A 161 -22.40 1.22 -3.38
N LEU A 162 -21.52 2.16 -3.10
CA LEU A 162 -20.57 2.71 -4.07
C LEU A 162 -19.21 2.76 -3.39
N PRO A 163 -18.19 2.01 -3.87
CA PRO A 163 -18.26 0.95 -4.89
C PRO A 163 -19.14 -0.23 -4.45
N LEU A 164 -19.30 -1.26 -5.31
CA LEU A 164 -19.89 -2.51 -4.86
C LEU A 164 -19.03 -3.10 -3.72
N ASP A 165 -19.67 -3.30 -2.57
CA ASP A 165 -19.05 -3.78 -1.33
C ASP A 165 -20.13 -4.60 -0.59
N GLU A 166 -20.13 -5.91 -0.83
CA GLU A 166 -21.16 -6.84 -0.30
C GLU A 166 -20.86 -7.24 1.15
N ASN A 167 -19.60 -7.23 1.57
CA ASN A 167 -19.16 -7.59 2.91
C ASN A 167 -19.08 -6.35 3.86
N SER A 168 -19.34 -5.15 3.35
CA SER A 168 -19.34 -3.87 4.07
C SER A 168 -18.01 -3.54 4.75
N ASN A 169 -16.89 -3.90 4.11
CA ASN A 169 -15.55 -3.62 4.63
C ASN A 169 -14.97 -2.28 4.13
N GLY A 170 -15.63 -1.61 3.19
CA GLY A 170 -15.22 -0.37 2.54
C GLY A 170 -14.47 -0.56 1.22
N ILE A 171 -13.98 -1.76 0.94
CA ILE A 171 -13.17 -2.10 -0.21
C ILE A 171 -14.10 -2.53 -1.36
N ALA A 172 -13.73 -2.19 -2.59
CA ALA A 172 -14.49 -2.71 -3.73
C ALA A 172 -14.30 -4.23 -3.83
N ASP A 173 -15.41 -4.97 -3.85
CA ASP A 173 -15.48 -6.41 -4.09
C ASP A 173 -14.62 -6.84 -5.30
N TYR A 174 -14.61 -6.03 -6.36
CA TYR A 174 -13.84 -6.28 -7.56
C TYR A 174 -12.33 -6.37 -7.29
N TRP A 175 -11.79 -5.47 -6.46
CA TRP A 175 -10.37 -5.48 -6.09
C TRP A 175 -10.04 -6.71 -5.23
N GLU A 176 -10.85 -7.00 -4.21
CA GLU A 176 -10.63 -8.18 -3.36
C GLU A 176 -10.65 -9.48 -4.16
N LYS A 177 -11.59 -9.61 -5.11
CA LYS A 177 -11.71 -10.77 -5.99
C LYS A 177 -10.53 -10.87 -6.96
N ALA A 178 -10.02 -9.74 -7.46
CA ALA A 178 -8.84 -9.71 -8.33
C ALA A 178 -7.57 -10.18 -7.61
N HIS A 179 -7.46 -9.91 -6.31
CA HIS A 179 -6.33 -10.33 -5.46
C HIS A 179 -6.58 -11.65 -4.70
N ASN A 180 -7.74 -12.29 -4.91
CA ASN A 180 -8.15 -13.54 -4.23
C ASN A 180 -8.22 -13.45 -2.69
N ILE A 181 -8.52 -12.27 -2.15
CA ILE A 181 -8.67 -12.05 -0.70
C ILE A 181 -10.14 -11.94 -0.25
N TYR A 182 -11.10 -11.96 -1.19
CA TYR A 182 -12.52 -11.83 -0.86
C TYR A 182 -13.07 -13.07 -0.12
N PRO A 183 -13.81 -12.91 1.00
CA PRO A 183 -14.03 -11.67 1.75
C PRO A 183 -12.92 -11.45 2.80
N CYS A 184 -12.27 -10.27 2.78
CA CYS A 184 -11.34 -9.84 3.82
C CYS A 184 -11.98 -8.76 4.70
N ALA A 185 -11.53 -8.62 5.95
CA ALA A 185 -11.86 -7.43 6.73
C ALA A 185 -11.05 -6.23 6.23
N GLY A 186 -11.57 -5.01 6.33
CA GLY A 186 -10.84 -3.83 5.86
C GLY A 186 -9.52 -3.59 6.60
N ASP A 187 -9.38 -4.14 7.81
CA ASP A 187 -8.18 -4.06 8.64
C ASP A 187 -7.31 -5.34 8.57
N CYS A 188 -7.55 -6.25 7.62
CA CYS A 188 -6.67 -7.41 7.41
C CYS A 188 -5.31 -6.97 6.87
N ASP A 189 -4.25 -7.72 7.20
CA ASP A 189 -2.83 -7.42 6.92
C ASP A 189 -2.14 -8.79 6.84
N ASP A 190 -2.53 -9.56 5.82
CA ASP A 190 -2.22 -10.99 5.69
C ASP A 190 -1.14 -11.25 4.62
N ASP A 191 -0.35 -10.23 4.27
CA ASP A 191 0.70 -10.27 3.24
C ASP A 191 1.70 -11.38 3.49
N GLY A 192 1.60 -12.43 2.68
CA GLY A 192 2.37 -13.66 2.84
C GLY A 192 3.71 -13.65 2.12
N GLU A 193 3.91 -12.79 1.13
CA GLU A 193 5.09 -12.85 0.24
C GLU A 193 6.00 -11.60 0.34
N PRO A 194 7.32 -11.77 0.46
CA PRO A 194 8.02 -13.01 0.80
C PRO A 194 7.66 -13.48 2.22
N GLU A 195 7.85 -14.78 2.47
CA GLU A 195 7.69 -15.35 3.80
C GLU A 195 8.61 -14.63 4.81
N GLY A 196 7.98 -14.00 5.80
CA GLY A 196 8.65 -13.33 6.92
C GLY A 196 8.39 -14.07 8.23
N LYS A 197 8.67 -13.41 9.35
CA LYS A 197 8.39 -13.96 10.68
C LYS A 197 6.88 -14.04 10.99
N ALA A 198 6.08 -13.15 10.42
CA ALA A 198 4.62 -13.23 10.42
C ALA A 198 4.05 -12.66 9.09
N PRO A 199 2.75 -12.87 8.81
CA PRO A 199 2.08 -12.23 7.68
C PRO A 199 1.93 -10.71 7.92
N GLY A 200 1.70 -9.98 6.83
CA GLY A 200 1.49 -8.54 6.87
C GLY A 200 2.75 -7.69 6.84
N ASP A 201 2.62 -6.42 6.49
CA ASP A 201 3.68 -5.42 6.64
C ASP A 201 3.27 -4.25 7.53
N GLY A 202 2.03 -4.28 8.04
CA GLY A 202 1.43 -3.27 8.88
C GLY A 202 0.66 -2.19 8.11
N LEU A 203 0.45 -2.36 6.82
CA LEU A 203 -0.62 -1.72 6.05
C LEU A 203 -1.84 -2.62 6.06
N SER A 204 -3.03 -2.06 6.30
CA SER A 204 -4.24 -2.86 6.08
C SER A 204 -4.60 -2.95 4.60
N ALA A 205 -5.37 -3.99 4.25
CA ALA A 205 -5.98 -4.13 2.93
C ALA A 205 -6.77 -2.88 2.51
N TRP A 206 -7.34 -2.13 3.45
CA TRP A 206 -7.95 -0.83 3.15
C TRP A 206 -6.92 0.23 2.74
N GLU A 207 -5.79 0.32 3.44
CA GLU A 207 -4.71 1.26 3.11
C GLU A 207 -4.08 0.92 1.76
N GLU A 208 -3.84 -0.36 1.50
CA GLU A 208 -3.36 -0.88 0.23
C GLU A 208 -4.35 -0.64 -0.91
N TYR A 209 -5.64 -0.90 -0.66
CA TYR A 209 -6.72 -0.57 -1.58
C TYR A 209 -6.72 0.92 -1.87
N ARG A 210 -6.85 1.79 -0.87
CA ARG A 210 -6.90 3.26 -1.05
C ARG A 210 -5.63 3.79 -1.73
N GLY A 211 -4.49 3.16 -1.48
CA GLY A 211 -3.27 3.30 -2.25
C GLY A 211 -2.44 4.54 -1.93
N PHE A 212 -1.29 4.63 -2.60
CA PHE A 212 -0.21 5.58 -2.32
C PHE A 212 0.29 6.24 -3.60
N PHE A 213 0.82 7.45 -3.48
CA PHE A 213 1.67 8.06 -4.49
C PHE A 213 3.11 7.60 -4.31
N ALA A 214 3.71 7.11 -5.39
CA ALA A 214 5.13 6.86 -5.50
C ALA A 214 5.64 7.49 -6.81
N ARG A 215 6.62 8.40 -6.71
CA ARG A 215 7.19 9.15 -7.85
C ARG A 215 6.13 9.84 -8.70
N GLY A 216 5.17 10.49 -8.04
CA GLY A 216 4.12 11.28 -8.68
C GLY A 216 3.01 10.46 -9.32
N LYS A 217 2.98 9.14 -9.12
CA LYS A 217 1.93 8.26 -9.63
C LYS A 217 1.21 7.55 -8.47
N HIS A 218 -0.13 7.55 -8.50
CA HIS A 218 -0.93 6.74 -7.59
C HIS A 218 -0.91 5.27 -8.02
N GLU A 219 -0.80 4.38 -7.03
CA GLU A 219 -0.99 2.95 -7.17
C GLU A 219 -1.70 2.37 -5.94
N ARG A 220 -2.57 1.38 -6.19
CA ARG A 220 -3.06 0.46 -5.16
C ARG A 220 -2.01 -0.63 -4.99
N LEU A 221 -1.82 -1.11 -3.77
CA LEU A 221 -0.81 -2.12 -3.47
C LEU A 221 -1.38 -3.53 -3.64
N ASP A 222 -0.55 -4.56 -3.46
CA ASP A 222 -0.94 -5.97 -3.61
C ASP A 222 -1.00 -6.63 -2.23
N PRO A 223 -2.20 -6.95 -1.69
CA PRO A 223 -2.44 -7.44 -0.32
C PRO A 223 -1.95 -8.87 -0.07
N ASN A 224 -1.13 -9.39 -0.97
CA ASN A 224 -0.43 -10.65 -0.82
C ASN A 224 1.08 -10.44 -0.70
N ARG A 225 1.57 -9.21 -0.88
CA ARG A 225 2.99 -8.90 -1.02
C ARG A 225 3.38 -7.76 -0.09
N LYS A 226 4.30 -8.07 0.82
CA LYS A 226 4.88 -7.10 1.74
C LYS A 226 5.52 -5.93 1.00
N ASP A 227 5.01 -4.75 1.32
CA ASP A 227 5.38 -3.46 0.79
C ASP A 227 6.47 -2.78 1.63
N LEU A 228 7.31 -2.02 0.94
CA LEU A 228 8.33 -1.20 1.57
C LEU A 228 8.52 0.09 0.77
N PHE A 229 8.25 1.21 1.44
CA PHE A 229 8.51 2.53 0.89
C PHE A 229 9.96 2.96 1.16
N ILE A 230 10.69 3.36 0.11
CA ILE A 230 12.09 3.78 0.20
C ILE A 230 12.27 5.17 -0.42
N TYR A 231 12.85 6.09 0.37
CA TYR A 231 13.40 7.33 -0.15
C TYR A 231 14.89 7.12 -0.43
N ASP A 232 15.23 7.10 -1.73
CA ASP A 232 16.56 6.77 -2.26
C ASP A 232 17.09 7.91 -3.16
N PRO A 233 17.40 9.10 -2.60
CA PRO A 233 17.82 10.26 -3.38
C PRO A 233 19.08 10.04 -4.23
N ASP A 234 19.93 9.09 -3.85
CA ASP A 234 21.19 8.77 -4.55
C ASP A 234 21.05 7.56 -5.51
N GLY A 235 19.87 6.93 -5.53
CA GLY A 235 19.57 5.74 -6.33
C GLY A 235 20.42 4.53 -5.95
N LEU A 236 20.80 4.39 -4.68
CA LEU A 236 21.63 3.30 -4.16
C LEU A 236 20.87 1.97 -4.16
N ALA A 237 19.68 1.95 -3.59
CA ALA A 237 18.87 0.73 -3.43
C ALA A 237 18.26 0.28 -4.76
N GLU A 238 17.82 1.23 -5.58
CA GLU A 238 17.29 0.95 -6.91
C GLU A 238 18.35 0.33 -7.81
N LYS A 239 19.54 0.94 -7.89
CA LYS A 239 20.67 0.39 -8.69
C LYS A 239 21.16 -0.95 -8.15
N ALA A 240 21.05 -1.17 -6.85
CA ALA A 240 21.39 -2.45 -6.22
C ALA A 240 20.37 -3.56 -6.52
N GLY A 241 19.17 -3.20 -7.00
CA GLY A 241 18.08 -4.15 -7.25
C GLY A 241 17.47 -4.68 -5.96
N PHE A 242 17.36 -3.84 -4.92
CA PHE A 242 16.94 -4.24 -3.57
C PHE A 242 15.65 -5.08 -3.58
N GLY A 243 14.57 -4.59 -4.20
CA GLY A 243 13.29 -5.31 -4.30
C GLY A 243 13.38 -6.65 -5.05
N SER A 244 14.23 -6.76 -6.07
CA SER A 244 14.44 -8.04 -6.76
C SER A 244 15.18 -9.07 -5.90
N VAL A 245 16.04 -8.60 -5.00
CA VAL A 245 16.85 -9.43 -4.12
C VAL A 245 16.04 -9.90 -2.92
N THR A 246 15.28 -8.99 -2.30
CA THR A 246 14.43 -9.27 -1.13
C THR A 246 13.08 -9.85 -1.51
N ARG A 247 12.65 -9.70 -2.76
CA ARG A 247 11.31 -10.02 -3.28
C ARG A 247 10.19 -9.15 -2.72
N LEU A 248 10.52 -8.08 -1.99
CA LEU A 248 9.56 -7.09 -1.51
C LEU A 248 8.94 -6.28 -2.65
N ALA A 249 7.73 -5.80 -2.42
CA ALA A 249 7.14 -4.74 -3.21
C ALA A 249 7.77 -3.40 -2.79
N VAL A 250 8.82 -2.97 -3.49
CA VAL A 250 9.54 -1.75 -3.13
C VAL A 250 8.97 -0.57 -3.90
N HIS A 251 8.49 0.42 -3.16
CA HIS A 251 7.92 1.67 -3.66
C HIS A 251 8.91 2.81 -3.43
N TYR A 252 9.57 3.26 -4.49
CA TYR A 252 10.47 4.41 -4.38
C TYR A 252 9.65 5.70 -4.39
N VAL A 253 9.88 6.57 -3.39
CA VAL A 253 9.10 7.78 -3.18
C VAL A 253 9.95 9.05 -3.30
N GLU A 254 9.28 10.16 -3.61
CA GLU A 254 9.82 11.51 -3.46
C GLU A 254 9.80 11.95 -1.98
N PRO A 255 10.58 12.98 -1.58
CA PRO A 255 10.72 13.31 -0.16
C PRO A 255 9.39 13.71 0.48
N GLU A 256 8.49 14.40 -0.21
CA GLU A 256 7.17 14.77 0.32
C GLU A 256 6.22 13.56 0.47
N GLU A 257 6.25 12.63 -0.48
CA GLU A 257 5.44 11.39 -0.47
C GLU A 257 5.81 10.47 0.68
N GLY A 258 7.12 10.41 1.00
CA GLY A 258 7.65 9.65 2.12
C GLY A 258 7.77 10.43 3.42
N ARG A 259 7.37 11.71 3.48
CA ARG A 259 7.66 12.65 4.58
C ARG A 259 9.15 12.68 5.02
N CYS A 260 10.06 12.49 4.08
CA CYS A 260 11.52 12.57 4.23
C CYS A 260 12.05 14.01 3.99
N THR A 261 11.31 15.02 4.44
CA THR A 261 11.63 16.46 4.26
C THR A 261 12.25 17.12 5.48
N GLY A 262 12.41 16.37 6.59
CA GLY A 262 12.86 16.91 7.88
C GLY A 262 11.73 17.56 8.71
N THR A 263 10.47 17.31 8.38
CA THR A 263 9.32 17.69 9.21
C THR A 263 9.29 16.89 10.50
N ASN A 264 9.07 17.56 11.63
CA ASN A 264 8.95 16.89 12.93
C ASN A 264 7.58 16.22 13.13
N ASP A 265 6.53 16.72 12.47
CA ASP A 265 5.20 16.11 12.54
C ASP A 265 5.12 14.87 11.63
N ARG A 266 4.79 13.72 12.24
CA ARG A 266 4.75 12.40 11.60
C ARG A 266 5.91 12.19 10.63
N ALA A 267 7.12 12.44 11.12
CA ALA A 267 8.35 12.35 10.34
C ALA A 267 8.42 10.98 9.66
N ARG A 268 8.63 10.98 8.34
CA ARG A 268 8.71 9.79 7.50
C ARG A 268 7.51 8.84 7.48
N VAL A 269 6.40 9.16 8.15
CA VAL A 269 5.20 8.32 8.09
C VAL A 269 4.64 8.39 6.67
N VAL A 270 4.48 7.26 5.99
CA VAL A 270 3.99 7.21 4.61
C VAL A 270 2.47 7.24 4.56
N ASN A 271 1.79 6.52 5.44
CA ASN A 271 0.34 6.52 5.56
C ASN A 271 -0.17 7.70 6.41
N PHE A 272 0.42 8.90 6.22
CA PHE A 272 0.10 10.07 7.03
C PHE A 272 -1.29 10.68 6.77
N ARG A 273 -2.02 10.13 5.80
CA ARG A 273 -3.42 10.43 5.52
C ARG A 273 -4.35 9.26 5.85
N ALA A 274 -3.90 8.34 6.70
CA ALA A 274 -4.74 7.27 7.22
C ALA A 274 -5.93 7.80 8.03
N GLY A 275 -7.05 7.11 7.93
CA GLY A 275 -8.29 7.37 8.66
C GLY A 275 -8.92 6.05 9.09
N SER A 276 -9.81 5.49 8.27
CA SER A 276 -10.44 4.20 8.53
C SER A 276 -9.45 3.03 8.46
N SER A 277 -9.72 1.95 9.22
CA SER A 277 -9.00 0.66 9.16
C SER A 277 -7.47 0.76 9.28
N HIS A 278 -6.96 1.83 9.88
CA HIS A 278 -5.53 2.04 10.08
C HIS A 278 -5.00 1.15 11.21
N LEU A 279 -3.89 0.47 10.95
CA LEU A 279 -3.24 -0.41 11.92
C LEU A 279 -2.14 0.32 12.69
N VAL A 280 -1.12 0.79 11.96
CA VAL A 280 0.07 1.44 12.51
C VAL A 280 0.64 2.48 11.56
N ASP A 281 1.36 3.47 12.11
CA ASP A 281 2.17 4.40 11.31
C ASP A 281 3.32 3.62 10.64
N GLN A 282 3.22 3.45 9.33
CA GLN A 282 4.29 2.92 8.49
C GLN A 282 5.22 4.05 8.11
N HIS A 283 6.52 3.83 8.20
CA HIS A 283 7.48 4.85 7.83
C HIS A 283 8.19 4.53 6.51
N CYS A 284 8.85 5.53 5.95
CA CYS A 284 9.71 5.39 4.80
C CYS A 284 11.12 5.03 5.26
N LEU A 285 11.75 4.04 4.62
CA LEU A 285 13.17 3.77 4.79
C LEU A 285 13.98 4.79 4.01
N TRP A 286 14.83 5.56 4.70
CA TRP A 286 15.68 6.55 4.05
C TRP A 286 17.09 5.99 3.86
N ILE A 287 17.46 5.78 2.61
CA ILE A 287 18.79 5.32 2.18
C ILE A 287 19.51 6.46 1.48
N LYS A 288 20.70 6.85 1.96
CA LYS A 288 21.45 7.96 1.36
C LYS A 288 22.95 7.71 1.37
N LYS A 289 23.63 8.37 0.44
CA LYS A 289 25.09 8.49 0.49
C LYS A 289 25.48 9.42 1.64
N ASP A 290 26.53 9.07 2.36
CA ASP A 290 27.11 9.94 3.37
C ASP A 290 28.65 9.81 3.39
N ALA A 291 29.30 10.56 4.28
CA ALA A 291 30.73 10.48 4.52
C ALA A 291 31.01 10.15 6.00
N LEU A 292 32.08 9.38 6.23
CA LEU A 292 32.55 9.13 7.59
C LEU A 292 33.05 10.45 8.23
N PRO A 293 32.74 10.70 9.52
CA PRO A 293 33.28 11.86 10.24
C PRO A 293 34.81 11.85 10.32
N GLU A 294 35.40 10.66 10.42
CA GLU A 294 36.84 10.43 10.43
C GLU A 294 37.18 9.23 9.54
N PRO A 295 38.35 9.20 8.87
CA PRO A 295 38.75 8.06 8.05
C PRO A 295 38.82 6.75 8.87
N ASP A 296 37.92 5.82 8.57
CA ASP A 296 37.90 4.47 9.13
C ASP A 296 38.00 3.46 7.98
N PRO A 297 39.21 3.00 7.63
CA PRO A 297 39.42 2.11 6.50
C PRO A 297 38.51 0.88 6.59
N PHE A 298 37.85 0.58 5.48
CA PHE A 298 36.96 -0.56 5.33
C PHE A 298 35.63 -0.49 6.11
N ASN A 299 35.27 0.67 6.63
CA ASN A 299 33.92 0.98 7.11
C ASN A 299 33.10 1.60 5.98
N TRP A 300 32.11 0.87 5.47
CA TRP A 300 31.47 1.16 4.19
C TRP A 300 30.03 1.63 4.30
N GLY A 301 29.43 1.57 5.48
CA GLY A 301 28.08 2.08 5.74
C GLY A 301 27.68 1.93 7.20
N CYS A 302 26.48 2.37 7.54
CA CYS A 302 25.84 2.05 8.81
C CYS A 302 24.33 2.17 8.67
N CYS A 303 23.62 1.59 9.64
CA CYS A 303 22.20 1.84 9.86
C CYS A 303 22.08 2.54 11.22
N GLU A 304 22.08 3.87 11.21
CA GLU A 304 22.00 4.69 12.42
C GLU A 304 20.56 4.88 12.86
N GLY A 305 20.27 4.67 14.15
CA GLY A 305 18.96 4.95 14.75
C GLY A 305 18.73 4.20 16.07
N GLY A 306 17.59 4.46 16.71
CA GLY A 306 17.26 3.90 18.04
C GLY A 306 17.23 2.37 18.14
N ARG A 307 17.12 1.88 19.38
CA ARG A 307 17.23 0.45 19.76
C ARG A 307 16.14 -0.48 19.20
N GLU A 308 15.06 0.07 18.64
CA GLU A 308 13.92 -0.72 18.14
C GLU A 308 14.17 -1.25 16.72
N ILE A 309 14.22 -2.57 16.56
CA ILE A 309 14.49 -3.31 15.33
C ILE A 309 13.17 -3.59 14.60
N GLY A 310 13.06 -3.29 13.29
CA GLY A 310 11.89 -3.59 12.42
C GLY A 310 11.61 -2.55 11.31
N PRO A 311 11.01 -2.90 10.14
CA PRO A 311 10.72 -2.01 9.02
C PRO A 311 9.74 -0.95 9.45
N PRO A 312 9.94 0.27 8.95
CA PRO A 312 10.42 1.30 9.84
C PRO A 312 9.28 1.70 10.77
N ARG A 313 9.36 1.19 11.99
CA ARG A 313 8.53 1.59 13.12
C ARG A 313 8.76 3.04 13.52
N THR A 314 9.93 3.59 13.19
CA THR A 314 10.39 4.89 13.66
C THR A 314 11.03 5.73 12.56
N ALA A 315 10.96 7.04 12.76
CA ALA A 315 11.60 8.05 11.92
C ALA A 315 13.12 8.19 12.15
N ASP A 316 13.69 7.44 13.09
CA ASP A 316 15.07 7.67 13.56
C ASP A 316 16.12 6.89 12.76
N ARG A 317 15.71 5.83 12.04
CA ARG A 317 16.65 4.93 11.35
C ARG A 317 17.04 5.41 9.95
N TYR A 318 18.30 5.73 9.73
CA TYR A 318 18.86 6.08 8.42
C TYR A 318 19.85 5.01 7.97
N VAL A 319 19.80 4.67 6.68
CA VAL A 319 20.77 3.78 6.06
C VAL A 319 21.78 4.66 5.33
N LEU A 320 23.01 4.67 5.84
CA LEU A 320 24.11 5.46 5.29
C LEU A 320 25.07 4.55 4.52
N VAL A 321 25.41 4.97 3.30
CA VAL A 321 26.37 4.26 2.45
C VAL A 321 27.55 5.19 2.15
N TYR A 322 28.74 4.79 2.59
CA TYR A 322 29.97 5.56 2.41
C TYR A 322 30.62 5.25 1.06
N ALA A 323 29.92 5.56 -0.04
CA ALA A 323 30.34 5.16 -1.39
C ALA A 323 31.74 5.68 -1.80
N ASP A 324 32.14 6.86 -1.30
CA ASP A 324 33.48 7.40 -1.56
C ASP A 324 34.56 6.66 -0.77
N GLN A 325 34.25 6.21 0.46
CA GLN A 325 35.15 5.38 1.25
C GLN A 325 35.35 4.00 0.60
N ILE A 326 34.27 3.38 0.10
CA ILE A 326 34.32 2.12 -0.66
C ILE A 326 35.27 2.25 -1.85
N ARG A 327 35.12 3.32 -2.63
CA ARG A 327 36.00 3.61 -3.77
C ARG A 327 37.46 3.75 -3.34
N ALA A 328 37.73 4.58 -2.34
CA ALA A 328 39.09 4.83 -1.86
C ALA A 328 39.77 3.55 -1.36
N ASP A 329 39.04 2.69 -0.64
CA ASP A 329 39.55 1.42 -0.15
C ASP A 329 39.84 0.42 -1.28
N LEU A 330 38.97 0.34 -2.28
CA LEU A 330 39.17 -0.55 -3.43
C LEU A 330 40.30 -0.07 -4.34
N GLU A 331 40.40 1.24 -4.61
CA GLU A 331 41.50 1.83 -5.35
C GLU A 331 42.85 1.53 -4.67
N ARG A 332 42.93 1.77 -3.35
CA ARG A 332 44.12 1.46 -2.54
C ARG A 332 44.46 -0.02 -2.60
N THR A 333 43.48 -0.90 -2.38
CA THR A 333 43.71 -2.36 -2.38
C THR A 333 44.18 -2.87 -3.74
N VAL A 334 43.58 -2.38 -4.84
CA VAL A 334 43.97 -2.76 -6.21
C VAL A 334 45.36 -2.23 -6.55
N GLN A 335 45.71 -1.03 -6.10
CA GLN A 335 47.04 -0.47 -6.28
C GLN A 335 48.11 -1.29 -5.56
N GLU A 336 47.88 -1.61 -4.28
CA GLU A 336 48.82 -2.35 -3.43
C GLU A 336 49.03 -3.80 -3.86
N ASN A 337 48.03 -4.43 -4.49
CA ASN A 337 48.04 -5.85 -4.88
C ASN A 337 47.95 -6.03 -6.41
N ARG A 338 48.36 -5.03 -7.19
CA ARG A 338 48.22 -5.01 -8.65
C ARG A 338 48.83 -6.24 -9.34
N PRO A 339 50.05 -6.70 -9.02
CA PRO A 339 50.64 -7.89 -9.65
C PRO A 339 49.81 -9.15 -9.45
N GLU A 340 49.35 -9.40 -8.22
CA GLU A 340 48.57 -10.58 -7.83
C GLU A 340 47.21 -10.59 -8.51
N ILE A 341 46.50 -9.46 -8.49
CA ILE A 341 45.19 -9.30 -9.14
C ILE A 341 45.32 -9.46 -10.66
N THR A 342 46.35 -8.86 -11.27
CA THR A 342 46.58 -8.99 -12.72
C THR A 342 46.81 -10.44 -13.12
N ASN A 343 47.62 -11.19 -12.36
CA ASN A 343 47.86 -12.60 -12.62
C ASN A 343 46.57 -13.43 -12.48
N ALA A 344 45.82 -13.23 -11.39
CA ALA A 344 44.57 -13.93 -11.14
C ALA A 344 43.49 -13.66 -12.20
N LEU A 345 43.35 -12.41 -12.64
CA LEU A 345 42.42 -12.03 -13.71
C LEU A 345 42.89 -12.53 -15.09
N GLY A 346 44.20 -12.50 -15.35
CA GLY A 346 44.80 -12.98 -16.59
C GLY A 346 44.51 -14.46 -16.86
N GLN A 347 44.51 -15.30 -15.81
CA GLN A 347 44.09 -16.72 -15.90
C GLN A 347 42.65 -16.90 -16.39
N ARG A 348 41.82 -15.86 -16.28
CA ARG A 348 40.41 -15.83 -16.66
C ARG A 348 40.16 -14.98 -17.92
N GLY A 349 41.22 -14.51 -18.59
CA GLY A 349 41.11 -13.63 -19.76
C GLY A 349 40.65 -12.21 -19.45
N LEU A 350 40.75 -11.78 -18.18
CA LEU A 350 40.32 -10.46 -17.70
C LEU A 350 41.52 -9.57 -17.37
N ARG A 351 41.28 -8.26 -17.22
CA ARG A 351 42.29 -7.27 -16.82
C ARG A 351 41.73 -6.33 -15.75
N PRO A 352 42.54 -5.90 -14.76
CA PRO A 352 42.15 -4.89 -13.78
C PRO A 352 42.28 -3.49 -14.37
N ASP A 353 41.48 -3.21 -15.41
CA ASP A 353 41.37 -1.88 -16.00
C ASP A 353 40.31 -1.02 -15.27
N ALA A 354 40.12 0.21 -15.73
CA ALA A 354 39.18 1.14 -15.12
C ALA A 354 37.74 0.61 -15.12
N ALA A 355 37.31 -0.04 -16.21
CA ALA A 355 35.96 -0.58 -16.31
C ALA A 355 35.74 -1.75 -15.32
N TRP A 356 36.74 -2.62 -15.18
CA TRP A 356 36.72 -3.68 -14.17
C TRP A 356 36.64 -3.10 -12.75
N LEU A 357 37.46 -2.09 -12.43
CA LEU A 357 37.46 -1.46 -11.11
C LEU A 357 36.12 -0.77 -10.79
N GLU A 358 35.55 -0.01 -11.73
CA GLU A 358 34.22 0.57 -11.57
C GLU A 358 33.15 -0.51 -11.33
N GLY A 359 33.24 -1.64 -12.04
CA GLY A 359 32.36 -2.79 -11.80
C GLY A 359 32.49 -3.36 -10.39
N GLN A 360 33.71 -3.42 -9.84
CA GLN A 360 33.93 -3.86 -8.45
C GLN A 360 33.38 -2.87 -7.43
N ILE A 361 33.58 -1.56 -7.67
CA ILE A 361 33.06 -0.49 -6.81
C ILE A 361 31.53 -0.52 -6.78
N ASN A 362 30.89 -0.59 -7.95
CA ASN A 362 29.42 -0.64 -8.05
C ASN A 362 28.87 -1.88 -7.33
N ALA A 363 29.51 -3.04 -7.49
CA ALA A 363 29.11 -4.26 -6.79
C ALA A 363 29.27 -4.14 -5.27
N ALA A 364 30.36 -3.51 -4.79
CA ALA A 364 30.59 -3.29 -3.36
C ALA A 364 29.59 -2.28 -2.76
N VAL A 365 29.25 -1.21 -3.49
CA VAL A 365 28.20 -0.25 -3.11
C VAL A 365 26.85 -0.94 -3.04
N ALA A 366 26.47 -1.73 -4.06
CA ALA A 366 25.21 -2.45 -4.08
C ALA A 366 25.09 -3.44 -2.90
N MET A 367 26.13 -4.25 -2.68
CA MET A 367 26.20 -5.18 -1.56
C MET A 367 26.07 -4.46 -0.22
N THR A 368 26.81 -3.36 -0.03
CA THR A 368 26.76 -2.53 1.18
C THR A 368 25.37 -1.96 1.39
N THR A 369 24.77 -1.41 0.35
CA THR A 369 23.44 -0.79 0.41
C THR A 369 22.40 -1.79 0.86
N ILE A 370 22.38 -2.97 0.23
CA ILE A 370 21.42 -4.02 0.56
C ILE A 370 21.64 -4.53 1.99
N HIS A 371 22.89 -4.71 2.38
CA HIS A 371 23.24 -5.12 3.72
C HIS A 371 22.75 -4.14 4.80
N GLU A 372 23.06 -2.84 4.67
CA GLU A 372 22.64 -1.85 5.65
C GLU A 372 21.12 -1.61 5.59
N ALA A 373 20.51 -1.69 4.41
CA ALA A 373 19.06 -1.63 4.28
C ALA A 373 18.36 -2.79 5.00
N CYS A 374 18.92 -4.00 4.96
CA CYS A 374 18.43 -5.13 5.76
C CYS A 374 18.48 -4.85 7.27
N HIS A 375 19.51 -4.14 7.77
CA HIS A 375 19.52 -3.67 9.15
C HIS A 375 18.42 -2.64 9.44
N GLY A 376 18.13 -1.77 8.47
CA GLY A 376 16.98 -0.86 8.49
C GLY A 376 15.64 -1.60 8.59
N LEU A 377 15.52 -2.76 7.96
CA LEU A 377 14.38 -3.67 8.06
C LEU A 377 14.38 -4.54 9.33
N GLY A 378 15.36 -4.39 10.20
CA GLY A 378 15.42 -5.15 11.45
C GLY A 378 16.09 -6.52 11.37
N ILE A 379 16.74 -6.86 10.25
CA ILE A 379 17.51 -8.10 10.19
C ILE A 379 18.77 -7.97 11.05
N SER A 380 18.93 -8.87 12.03
CA SER A 380 20.11 -8.96 12.89
C SER A 380 20.82 -10.30 12.66
N HIS A 381 22.16 -10.28 12.53
CA HIS A 381 22.94 -11.46 12.17
C HIS A 381 24.34 -11.54 12.83
N HIS A 382 24.63 -10.69 13.82
CA HIS A 382 25.87 -10.76 14.63
C HIS A 382 25.83 -11.81 15.77
N TYR A 383 25.01 -12.86 15.59
CA TYR A 383 24.59 -13.83 16.62
C TYR A 383 25.78 -14.57 17.27
N THR A 384 26.77 -14.99 16.49
CA THR A 384 27.91 -15.82 16.97
C THR A 384 28.89 -15.05 17.87
N SER A 385 29.17 -13.79 17.56
CA SER A 385 30.02 -12.93 18.39
C SER A 385 29.37 -12.63 19.76
N LEU A 386 28.04 -12.56 19.79
CA LEU A 386 27.26 -12.24 20.97
C LEU A 386 27.13 -13.43 21.93
N LEU A 387 26.81 -14.62 21.38
CA LEU A 387 26.76 -15.90 22.12
C LEU A 387 28.06 -16.21 22.87
N GLN A 388 29.22 -15.87 22.30
CA GLN A 388 30.52 -16.07 22.92
C GLN A 388 30.80 -15.11 24.09
N THR A 389 30.10 -13.98 24.15
CA THR A 389 30.25 -12.96 25.21
C THR A 389 29.21 -13.10 26.33
N LEU A 390 28.16 -13.87 26.13
CA LEU A 390 27.08 -14.07 27.09
C LEU A 390 27.37 -15.22 28.08
N PRO A 391 26.90 -15.12 29.34
CA PRO A 391 26.96 -16.23 30.28
C PRO A 391 26.25 -17.47 29.73
N LYS A 392 26.82 -18.64 29.99
CA LYS A 392 26.28 -19.92 29.51
C LYS A 392 24.85 -20.13 30.06
N GLY A 393 23.88 -20.31 29.16
CA GLY A 393 22.45 -20.45 29.51
C GLY A 393 21.67 -19.13 29.57
N ALA A 394 22.27 -18.01 29.16
CA ALA A 394 21.54 -16.75 28.96
C ALA A 394 20.53 -16.89 27.82
N ASP A 395 19.38 -16.26 28.01
CA ASP A 395 18.41 -16.01 26.95
C ASP A 395 19.04 -15.00 25.97
N VAL A 396 19.51 -15.53 24.84
CA VAL A 396 20.26 -14.77 23.82
C VAL A 396 19.37 -13.68 23.22
N GLU A 397 18.10 -13.99 23.00
CA GLU A 397 17.14 -13.05 22.41
C GLU A 397 16.87 -11.88 23.36
N ARG A 398 16.68 -12.17 24.66
CA ARG A 398 16.54 -11.13 25.68
C ARG A 398 17.80 -10.31 25.88
N ALA A 399 18.98 -10.94 25.87
CA ALA A 399 20.25 -10.26 26.07
C ALA A 399 20.63 -9.35 24.89
N VAL A 400 20.29 -9.72 23.65
CA VAL A 400 20.46 -8.86 22.46
C VAL A 400 19.58 -7.60 22.58
N MET A 401 18.35 -7.74 23.07
CA MET A 401 17.46 -6.59 23.30
C MET A 401 17.92 -5.69 24.46
N GLU A 402 18.62 -6.24 25.46
CA GLU A 402 19.07 -5.52 26.67
C GLU A 402 20.45 -4.85 26.53
N LEU A 403 21.36 -5.37 25.68
CA LEU A 403 22.80 -5.01 25.70
C LEU A 403 23.22 -3.77 24.88
N ASP A 404 22.31 -3.05 24.23
CA ASP A 404 22.63 -1.82 23.46
C ASP A 404 23.77 -2.05 22.44
N ILE A 405 23.86 -3.26 21.89
CA ILE A 405 24.90 -3.63 20.94
C ILE A 405 24.46 -3.02 19.61
N SER A 406 25.05 -1.87 19.28
CA SER A 406 24.81 -1.15 18.04
C SER A 406 24.92 -2.11 16.85
N PRO A 407 23.81 -2.45 16.18
CA PRO A 407 23.80 -3.40 15.09
C PRO A 407 24.01 -2.64 13.79
N SER A 408 25.20 -2.11 13.56
CA SER A 408 25.67 -1.76 12.22
C SER A 408 27.01 -1.03 12.33
N THR A 409 28.07 -1.76 12.04
CA THR A 409 29.19 -1.09 11.41
C THR A 409 29.32 -1.76 10.07
N GLY A 410 29.28 -1.01 8.98
CA GLY A 410 29.46 -1.50 7.62
C GLY A 410 30.90 -1.94 7.36
N GLN A 411 31.58 -2.42 8.39
CA GLN A 411 32.90 -3.00 8.33
C GLN A 411 32.88 -4.18 7.34
N MET A 412 33.87 -4.20 6.45
CA MET A 412 34.12 -5.30 5.52
C MET A 412 34.26 -6.69 6.19
N SER A 413 34.63 -6.73 7.48
CA SER A 413 34.69 -7.97 8.26
C SER A 413 33.34 -8.51 8.70
N CYS A 414 32.26 -7.80 8.41
CA CYS A 414 30.92 -8.21 8.76
C CYS A 414 30.55 -9.54 8.08
N VAL A 415 29.86 -10.40 8.82
CA VAL A 415 29.58 -11.80 8.45
C VAL A 415 28.63 -11.95 7.26
N MET A 416 28.00 -10.86 6.83
CA MET A 416 27.18 -10.83 5.62
C MET A 416 27.94 -10.26 4.42
N ARG A 417 29.19 -9.86 4.59
CA ARG A 417 29.99 -9.15 3.58
C ARG A 417 31.25 -9.92 3.17
N TYR A 418 31.36 -11.21 3.51
CA TYR A 418 32.58 -12.02 3.40
C TYR A 418 33.21 -12.01 2.00
N THR A 419 34.00 -10.98 1.76
CA THR A 419 34.95 -10.86 0.66
C THR A 419 36.38 -10.83 1.20
N ARG A 420 36.53 -10.93 2.52
CA ARG A 420 37.82 -11.07 3.19
C ARG A 420 38.23 -12.53 3.24
N ASP A 421 39.00 -12.96 2.25
CA ASP A 421 39.94 -14.06 2.43
C ASP A 421 40.93 -13.64 3.54
N TRP A 422 40.89 -14.32 4.69
CA TRP A 422 41.86 -14.11 5.78
C TRP A 422 43.25 -14.69 5.46
N GLY A 423 43.39 -15.36 4.32
CA GLY A 423 44.67 -15.64 3.69
C GLY A 423 45.42 -14.35 3.36
N LYS A 424 46.75 -14.41 3.32
CA LYS A 424 47.63 -13.22 3.28
C LYS A 424 47.43 -12.26 2.09
N HIS A 425 46.57 -12.54 1.10
CA HIS A 425 46.22 -11.62 0.00
C HIS A 425 44.80 -11.92 -0.55
N PRO A 426 43.88 -10.93 -0.62
CA PRO A 426 42.51 -11.17 -1.04
C PRO A 426 42.36 -11.24 -2.56
N ARG A 427 41.65 -12.28 -3.05
CA ARG A 427 41.04 -12.25 -4.38
C ARG A 427 39.85 -11.29 -4.33
N LEU A 428 40.06 -10.02 -4.73
CA LEU A 428 38.94 -9.09 -4.94
C LEU A 428 38.09 -9.60 -6.12
N THR A 429 37.05 -10.36 -5.83
CA THR A 429 36.00 -10.69 -6.80
C THR A 429 34.65 -10.40 -6.18
N PHE A 430 34.25 -9.13 -6.22
CA PHE A 430 32.87 -8.73 -6.01
C PHE A 430 32.11 -9.07 -7.30
N LYS A 431 31.29 -10.10 -7.24
CA LYS A 431 30.28 -10.38 -8.26
C LYS A 431 28.98 -9.67 -7.86
N ALA A 432 28.16 -9.34 -8.84
CA ALA A 432 26.78 -8.87 -8.62
C ALA A 432 25.85 -9.93 -7.96
N GLU A 433 26.40 -11.07 -7.55
CA GLU A 433 25.76 -12.17 -6.82
C GLU A 433 26.59 -12.44 -5.54
N SER A 434 26.94 -11.40 -4.78
CA SER A 434 27.68 -11.57 -3.51
C SER A 434 26.88 -12.45 -2.53
N GLU A 435 27.55 -13.02 -1.52
CA GLU A 435 26.91 -13.93 -0.56
C GLU A 435 25.71 -13.29 0.17
N THR A 436 25.75 -11.98 0.44
CA THR A 436 24.60 -11.19 0.93
C THR A 436 23.38 -11.30 0.01
N LEU A 437 23.60 -11.14 -1.29
CA LEU A 437 22.59 -11.17 -2.34
C LEU A 437 22.05 -12.58 -2.52
N ASP A 438 22.93 -13.56 -2.48
CA ASP A 438 22.57 -14.97 -2.62
C ASP A 438 21.80 -15.48 -1.39
N MET A 439 22.13 -15.01 -0.19
CA MET A 439 21.39 -15.34 1.03
C MET A 439 19.95 -14.82 0.98
N LEU A 440 19.77 -13.55 0.58
CA LEU A 440 18.43 -12.96 0.44
C LEU A 440 17.61 -13.62 -0.69
N ARG A 441 18.27 -14.18 -1.70
CA ARG A 441 17.63 -14.98 -2.75
C ARG A 441 17.25 -16.40 -2.30
N GLY A 442 17.55 -16.78 -1.06
CA GLY A 442 17.25 -18.10 -0.49
C GLY A 442 18.24 -19.19 -0.89
N ARG A 443 19.47 -18.85 -1.31
CA ARG A 443 20.52 -19.84 -1.53
C ARG A 443 21.12 -20.27 -0.19
N PRO A 444 21.29 -21.58 0.07
CA PRO A 444 21.81 -22.06 1.34
C PRO A 444 23.26 -21.63 1.53
N TRP A 445 23.59 -21.30 2.78
CA TRP A 445 24.96 -21.07 3.21
C TRP A 445 25.81 -22.33 2.95
N PRO A 446 27.03 -22.25 2.40
CA PRO A 446 27.92 -23.40 2.33
C PRO A 446 28.24 -23.90 3.75
N ASN A 447 27.93 -25.17 4.08
CA ASN A 447 28.07 -25.85 5.39
C ASN A 447 29.39 -25.67 6.19
N THR A 448 30.34 -24.87 5.73
CA THR A 448 31.64 -24.66 6.35
C THR A 448 31.66 -23.65 7.51
N LEU A 449 30.57 -22.91 7.79
CA LEU A 449 30.58 -21.85 8.84
C LEU A 449 29.30 -21.75 9.71
N CYS A 450 28.23 -22.49 9.39
CA CYS A 450 27.02 -22.62 10.23
C CYS A 450 26.81 -24.10 10.51
N GLU A 451 26.62 -24.47 11.78
CA GLU A 451 26.41 -25.88 12.19
C GLU A 451 24.98 -26.36 11.90
N THR A 452 24.00 -25.45 11.79
CA THR A 452 22.61 -25.79 11.48
C THR A 452 21.98 -24.86 10.43
N LEU A 453 20.93 -25.34 9.74
CA LEU A 453 20.15 -24.61 8.72
C LEU A 453 19.30 -23.46 9.30
N ASP A 454 19.09 -23.44 10.61
CA ASP A 454 18.28 -22.42 11.31
C ASP A 454 19.14 -21.22 11.77
N ASP A 455 20.45 -21.40 11.97
CA ASP A 455 21.39 -20.36 12.40
C ASP A 455 21.72 -19.31 11.31
N CYS A 456 21.41 -19.63 10.04
CA CYS A 456 21.91 -18.90 8.87
C CYS A 456 20.80 -18.30 8.00
N ARG A 457 19.54 -18.29 8.47
CA ARG A 457 18.48 -17.52 7.83
C ARG A 457 18.43 -16.15 8.48
N GLY A 458 18.96 -15.12 7.83
CA GLY A 458 18.52 -13.76 8.12
C GLY A 458 17.03 -13.71 7.80
N GLN A 459 16.17 -13.89 8.80
CA GLN A 459 14.73 -13.76 8.61
C GLN A 459 14.45 -12.29 8.29
N MET A 460 13.81 -12.04 7.15
CA MET A 460 13.26 -10.72 6.89
C MET A 460 12.15 -10.46 7.89
N VAL A 461 12.41 -9.45 8.69
CA VAL A 461 11.58 -9.01 9.81
C VAL A 461 10.61 -8.00 9.24
N ILE A 462 9.40 -8.39 8.90
CA ILE A 462 8.36 -7.48 8.38
C ILE A 462 7.02 -8.02 8.88
N SER A 463 6.64 -7.71 10.14
CA SER A 463 5.29 -7.85 10.74
C SER A 463 5.27 -7.85 12.29
N ASP A 464 4.23 -7.29 12.95
CA ASP A 464 3.17 -8.03 13.72
C ASP A 464 2.22 -7.09 14.53
N ARG A 465 0.91 -7.28 14.24
CA ARG A 465 -0.32 -6.61 14.68
C ARG A 465 -0.74 -6.83 16.14
N GLU A 466 -0.30 -7.87 16.85
CA GLU A 466 -0.80 -8.15 18.23
C GLU A 466 0.00 -7.51 19.38
N GLN A 467 1.30 -7.24 19.19
CA GLN A 467 2.17 -6.71 20.26
C GLN A 467 2.62 -5.26 20.05
N GLY A 468 2.21 -4.65 18.93
CA GLY A 468 2.81 -3.40 18.46
C GLY A 468 4.33 -3.52 18.31
N ARG A 469 4.84 -4.68 17.91
CA ARG A 469 6.28 -4.98 17.73
C ARG A 469 6.47 -5.64 16.39
N ILE A 470 7.38 -5.09 15.61
CA ILE A 470 7.77 -5.62 14.30
C ILE A 470 9.00 -6.49 14.50
N TYR A 471 8.99 -7.72 13.99
CA TYR A 471 9.91 -8.76 14.43
C TYR A 471 10.81 -9.38 13.43
#